data_AF-A0AAX6I2S4-F1
#
_entry.id   AF-A0AAX6I2S4-F1
#
_cell.length_a   1.000
_cell.length_b   1.000
_cell.length_c   1.000
_cell.angle_alpha   90.00
_cell.angle_beta   90.00
_cell.angle_gamma   90.00
#
_symmetry.space_group_name_H-M   'P 1'
#
loop_
_entity.id
_entity.type
_entity.pdbx_description
1 polymer ?
#
loop_
_entity_poly.entity_id
_entity_poly.type
_entity_poly.pdbx_seq_one_letter_code
_entity_poly.pdbx_strand_id
1 'polypeptide(L)'
;MDREEEQRKSLARAADRTARKLSERRTYLIAAVMSSLGITSMAVAAVYYRFAWQMEGGEIPVMEMFGTFALSVGAAVGMEFWARWAHRALWHASLWHMHESHHRPREGPFELNDVFAIINAVPAIALLDFGFFHRGLLPGLCFGAGLGITLFGMAYMFVHDGLVHRRFPVGPIANVPYFRRVAAAHQIHHSEKFRGVPYGLFMGPKELEEVGGLEELEKEVSRRIKLYNSSS
;
A
#
# COMPACT_ATOMS: atom_id res chain seq x y z
N MET A 1 15.97 -25.20 40.19
CA MET A 1 15.79 -26.03 38.99
C MET A 1 14.62 -25.53 38.15
N ASP A 2 13.43 -25.33 38.73
CA ASP A 2 12.24 -24.85 37.98
C ASP A 2 12.39 -23.48 37.30
N ARG A 3 13.00 -22.48 37.96
CA ARG A 3 13.14 -21.13 37.38
C ARG A 3 14.07 -21.09 36.16
N GLU A 4 15.14 -21.88 36.16
CA GLU A 4 16.07 -21.95 35.02
C GLU A 4 15.45 -22.68 33.84
N GLU A 5 14.67 -23.73 34.11
CA GLU A 5 13.93 -24.46 33.08
C GLU A 5 12.82 -23.59 32.46
N GLU A 6 12.10 -22.83 33.29
CA GLU A 6 11.08 -21.88 32.83
C GLU A 6 11.68 -20.73 32.02
N GLN A 7 12.84 -20.19 32.43
CA GLN A 7 13.57 -19.17 31.68
C GLN A 7 14.07 -19.72 30.34
N ARG A 8 14.59 -20.95 30.29
CA ARG A 8 14.98 -21.62 29.04
C ARG A 8 13.79 -21.83 28.10
N LYS A 9 12.64 -22.28 28.63
CA LYS A 9 11.39 -22.43 27.86
C LYS A 9 10.90 -21.09 27.32
N SER A 10 10.98 -20.02 28.11
CA SER A 10 10.63 -18.65 27.70
C SER A 10 11.51 -18.14 26.56
N LEU A 11 12.85 -18.28 26.69
CA LEU A 11 13.81 -17.92 25.66
C LEU A 11 13.62 -18.74 24.37
N ALA A 12 13.38 -20.05 24.49
CA ALA A 12 13.10 -20.91 23.34
C ALA A 12 11.81 -20.47 22.61
N ARG A 13 10.74 -20.16 23.35
CA ARG A 13 9.49 -19.62 22.77
C ARG A 13 9.71 -18.26 22.11
N ALA A 14 10.54 -17.40 22.69
CA ALA A 14 10.85 -16.09 22.11
C ALA A 14 11.68 -16.21 20.83
N ALA A 15 12.66 -17.12 20.81
CA ALA A 15 13.47 -17.44 19.64
C ALA A 15 12.62 -18.03 18.51
N ASP A 16 11.74 -19.00 18.82
CA ASP A 16 10.82 -19.60 17.86
C ASP A 16 9.87 -18.56 17.24
N ARG A 17 9.26 -17.70 18.07
CA ARG A 17 8.44 -16.57 17.58
C ARG A 17 9.22 -15.64 16.65
N THR A 18 10.48 -15.39 16.94
CA THR A 18 11.34 -14.51 16.14
C THR A 18 11.70 -15.18 14.80
N ALA A 19 12.08 -16.45 14.81
CA ALA A 19 12.35 -17.23 13.61
C ALA A 19 11.12 -17.33 12.70
N ARG A 20 9.94 -17.56 13.27
CA ARG A 20 8.67 -17.58 12.52
C ARG A 20 8.40 -16.24 11.86
N LYS A 21 8.53 -15.12 12.59
CA LYS A 21 8.35 -13.76 12.04
C LYS A 21 9.33 -13.46 10.91
N LEU A 22 10.58 -13.90 11.00
CA LEU A 22 11.59 -13.72 9.95
C LEU A 22 11.24 -14.53 8.70
N SER A 23 10.81 -15.79 8.87
CA SER A 23 10.35 -16.64 7.77
C SER A 23 9.12 -16.06 7.06
N GLU A 24 8.13 -15.62 7.84
CA GLU A 24 6.94 -14.93 7.32
C GLU A 24 7.35 -13.70 6.49
N ARG A 25 8.19 -12.81 7.06
CA ARG A 25 8.68 -11.61 6.36
C ARG A 25 9.39 -11.91 5.05
N ARG A 26 10.22 -12.95 5.02
CA ARG A 26 10.91 -13.38 3.80
C ARG A 26 9.92 -13.89 2.75
N THR A 27 8.93 -14.67 3.18
CA THR A 27 7.86 -15.17 2.30
C THR A 27 7.08 -14.00 1.69
N TYR A 28 6.71 -13.01 2.50
CA TYR A 28 6.06 -11.79 2.02
C TYR A 28 6.92 -11.00 1.05
N LEU A 29 8.21 -10.84 1.34
CA LEU A 29 9.11 -10.13 0.44
C LEU A 29 9.16 -10.80 -0.93
N ILE A 30 9.33 -12.12 -0.96
CA ILE A 30 9.35 -12.89 -2.21
C ILE A 30 8.02 -12.73 -2.94
N ALA A 31 6.90 -12.90 -2.24
CA ALA A 31 5.58 -12.74 -2.83
C ALA A 31 5.36 -11.34 -3.41
N ALA A 32 5.70 -10.28 -2.66
CA ALA A 32 5.58 -8.89 -3.08
C ALA A 32 6.47 -8.56 -4.29
N VAL A 33 7.71 -9.03 -4.30
CA VAL A 33 8.64 -8.82 -5.43
C VAL A 33 8.16 -9.58 -6.67
N MET A 34 7.82 -10.87 -6.53
CA MET A 34 7.36 -11.69 -7.66
C MET A 34 6.04 -11.18 -8.23
N SER A 35 5.07 -10.81 -7.39
CA SER A 35 3.81 -10.25 -7.84
C SER A 35 4.00 -8.88 -8.50
N SER A 36 4.84 -8.01 -7.95
CA SER A 36 5.11 -6.69 -8.51
C SER A 36 5.85 -6.79 -9.85
N LEU A 37 6.82 -7.69 -9.97
CA LEU A 37 7.49 -7.99 -11.25
C LEU A 37 6.49 -8.54 -12.27
N GLY A 38 5.68 -9.53 -11.88
CA GLY A 38 4.66 -10.11 -12.76
C GLY A 38 3.63 -9.08 -13.24
N ILE A 39 3.07 -8.29 -12.34
CA ILE A 39 2.10 -7.23 -12.64
C ILE A 39 2.75 -6.15 -13.52
N THR A 40 3.97 -5.73 -13.21
CA THR A 40 4.66 -4.69 -14.01
C THR A 40 4.97 -5.21 -15.41
N SER A 41 5.52 -6.42 -15.54
CA SER A 41 5.78 -7.05 -16.84
C SER A 41 4.50 -7.22 -17.65
N MET A 42 3.42 -7.68 -17.02
CA MET A 42 2.12 -7.82 -17.67
C MET A 42 1.53 -6.47 -18.09
N ALA A 43 1.65 -5.43 -17.26
CA ALA A 43 1.20 -4.09 -17.59
C ALA A 43 1.99 -3.50 -18.77
N VAL A 44 3.33 -3.64 -18.77
CA VAL A 44 4.18 -3.20 -19.88
C VAL A 44 3.82 -3.94 -21.18
N ALA A 45 3.66 -5.26 -21.11
CA ALA A 45 3.23 -6.07 -22.24
C ALA A 45 1.83 -5.65 -22.72
N ALA A 46 0.88 -5.46 -21.82
CA ALA A 46 -0.49 -5.07 -22.16
C ALA A 46 -0.54 -3.69 -22.82
N VAL A 47 0.22 -2.70 -22.32
CA VAL A 47 0.37 -1.37 -22.94
C VAL A 47 0.98 -1.50 -24.34
N TYR A 48 2.07 -2.27 -24.47
CA TYR A 48 2.74 -2.49 -25.74
C TYR A 48 1.80 -3.13 -26.76
N TYR A 49 1.21 -4.28 -26.42
CA TYR A 49 0.31 -4.99 -27.32
C TYR A 49 -0.89 -4.12 -27.68
N ARG A 50 -1.51 -3.45 -26.69
CA ARG A 50 -2.62 -2.53 -26.90
C ARG A 50 -2.38 -1.59 -28.07
N PHE A 51 -1.28 -0.84 -28.02
CA PHE A 51 -1.00 0.15 -29.04
C PHE A 51 -0.44 -0.49 -30.31
N ALA A 52 0.28 -1.61 -30.22
CA ALA A 52 0.78 -2.33 -31.39
C ALA A 52 -0.36 -2.77 -32.33
N TRP A 53 -1.41 -3.40 -31.82
CA TRP A 53 -2.54 -3.86 -32.64
C TRP A 53 -3.48 -2.72 -33.08
N GLN A 54 -3.44 -1.56 -32.42
CA GLN A 54 -4.13 -0.35 -32.88
C GLN A 54 -3.40 0.34 -34.02
N MET A 55 -2.07 0.29 -34.03
CA MET A 55 -1.22 0.89 -35.07
C MET A 55 -1.06 0.03 -36.33
N GLU A 56 -1.64 -1.18 -36.39
CA GLU A 56 -1.63 -2.02 -37.60
C GLU A 56 -2.22 -1.31 -38.84
N GLY A 57 -3.08 -0.31 -38.64
CA GLY A 57 -3.64 0.54 -39.71
C GLY A 57 -2.72 1.68 -40.17
N GLY A 58 -1.52 1.82 -39.60
CA GLY A 58 -0.55 2.87 -39.93
C GLY A 58 -0.79 4.22 -39.24
N GLU A 59 -1.92 4.41 -38.56
CA GLU A 59 -2.23 5.61 -37.80
C GLU A 59 -1.76 5.48 -36.34
N ILE A 60 -1.12 6.53 -35.82
CA ILE A 60 -0.70 6.60 -34.42
C ILE A 60 -1.86 7.21 -33.61
N PRO A 61 -2.43 6.51 -32.62
CA PRO A 61 -3.58 7.00 -31.85
C PRO A 61 -3.15 7.99 -30.74
N VAL A 62 -2.55 9.12 -31.11
CA VAL A 62 -1.89 10.08 -30.19
C VAL A 62 -2.83 10.53 -29.07
N MET A 63 -4.08 10.87 -29.40
CA MET A 63 -5.06 11.33 -28.39
C MET A 63 -5.41 10.24 -27.38
N GLU A 64 -5.52 8.99 -27.83
CA GLU A 64 -5.77 7.85 -26.95
C GLU A 64 -4.56 7.56 -26.07
N MET A 65 -3.34 7.57 -26.63
CA MET A 65 -2.10 7.37 -25.88
C MET A 65 -1.93 8.42 -24.77
N PHE A 66 -2.11 9.69 -25.12
CA PHE A 66 -2.05 10.79 -24.16
C PHE A 66 -3.14 10.67 -23.09
N GLY A 67 -4.38 10.39 -23.51
CA GLY A 67 -5.50 10.20 -22.58
C GLY A 67 -5.28 9.03 -21.62
N THR A 68 -4.76 7.91 -22.12
CA THR A 68 -4.40 6.72 -21.33
C THR A 68 -3.34 7.07 -20.28
N PHE A 69 -2.29 7.78 -20.69
CA PHE A 69 -1.23 8.22 -19.77
C PHE A 69 -1.76 9.19 -18.71
N ALA A 70 -2.50 10.21 -19.14
CA ALA A 70 -3.06 11.23 -18.25
C ALA A 70 -4.02 10.63 -17.22
N LEU A 71 -4.91 9.70 -17.64
CA LEU A 71 -5.81 9.00 -16.73
C LEU A 71 -5.09 8.01 -15.83
N SER A 72 -3.99 7.40 -16.26
CA SER A 72 -3.17 6.55 -15.39
C SER A 72 -2.55 7.36 -14.25
N VAL A 73 -1.88 8.48 -14.57
CA VAL A 73 -1.32 9.37 -13.55
C VAL A 73 -2.44 9.97 -12.67
N GLY A 74 -3.52 10.44 -13.30
CA GLY A 74 -4.66 11.04 -12.61
C GLY A 74 -5.35 10.06 -11.66
N ALA A 75 -5.58 8.82 -12.07
CA ALA A 75 -6.18 7.79 -11.23
C ALA A 75 -5.23 7.35 -10.11
N ALA A 76 -3.92 7.23 -10.37
CA ALA A 76 -2.95 6.91 -9.31
C ALA A 76 -2.95 7.96 -8.20
N VAL A 77 -3.01 9.25 -8.54
CA VAL A 77 -3.12 10.34 -7.57
C VAL A 77 -4.52 10.39 -6.94
N GLY A 78 -5.57 10.24 -7.76
CA GLY A 78 -6.97 10.27 -7.32
C GLY A 78 -7.31 9.18 -6.30
N MET A 79 -6.65 8.02 -6.40
CA MET A 79 -6.80 6.93 -5.45
C MET A 79 -6.40 7.29 -4.02
N GLU A 80 -5.46 8.21 -3.81
CA GLU A 80 -5.14 8.70 -2.45
C GLU A 80 -6.35 9.44 -1.85
N PHE A 81 -7.03 10.28 -2.64
CA PHE A 81 -8.22 11.01 -2.19
C PHE A 81 -9.41 10.05 -1.96
N TRP A 82 -9.61 9.11 -2.87
CA TRP A 82 -10.62 8.06 -2.73
C TRP A 82 -10.37 7.21 -1.49
N ALA A 83 -9.17 6.68 -1.31
CA ALA A 83 -8.80 5.83 -0.18
C ALA A 83 -8.93 6.60 1.14
N ARG A 84 -8.47 7.84 1.21
CA ARG A 84 -8.64 8.72 2.38
C ARG A 84 -10.12 8.92 2.74
N TRP A 85 -10.96 9.22 1.74
CA TRP A 85 -12.40 9.38 1.96
C TRP A 85 -13.03 8.06 2.42
N ALA A 86 -12.77 6.95 1.72
CA ALA A 86 -13.33 5.64 2.05
C ALA A 86 -12.88 5.16 3.44
N HIS A 87 -11.62 5.40 3.79
CA HIS A 87 -11.06 5.07 5.09
C HIS A 87 -11.82 5.80 6.21
N ARG A 88 -12.04 7.11 6.06
CA ARG A 88 -12.81 7.89 7.04
C ARG A 88 -14.30 7.56 7.05
N ALA A 89 -14.93 7.55 5.88
CA ALA A 89 -16.38 7.54 5.74
C ALA A 89 -16.99 6.14 5.77
N LEU A 90 -16.22 5.11 5.41
CA LEU A 90 -16.68 3.72 5.34
C LEU A 90 -15.94 2.85 6.36
N TRP A 91 -14.61 2.81 6.32
CA TRP A 91 -13.83 1.87 7.13
C TRP A 91 -13.85 2.20 8.62
N HIS A 92 -13.86 3.49 8.99
CA HIS A 92 -14.08 3.96 10.38
C HIS A 92 -15.56 4.16 10.74
N ALA A 93 -16.48 3.66 9.91
CA ALA A 93 -17.91 3.76 10.14
C ALA A 93 -18.59 2.39 9.93
N SER A 94 -19.30 2.20 8.82
CA SER A 94 -20.09 1.00 8.55
C SER A 94 -19.25 -0.27 8.35
N LEU A 95 -17.99 -0.13 7.93
CA LEU A 95 -17.07 -1.24 7.65
C LEU A 95 -16.00 -1.43 8.74
N TRP A 96 -16.21 -0.86 9.94
CA TRP A 96 -15.28 -0.99 11.07
C TRP A 96 -14.98 -2.43 11.44
N HIS A 97 -15.99 -3.32 11.43
CA HIS A 97 -15.79 -4.73 11.74
C HIS A 97 -14.76 -5.43 10.82
N MET A 98 -14.54 -4.92 9.60
CA MET A 98 -13.50 -5.40 8.68
C MET A 98 -12.16 -4.70 8.92
N HIS A 99 -12.20 -3.42 9.25
CA HIS A 99 -11.00 -2.59 9.45
C HIS A 99 -10.37 -2.76 10.84
N GLU A 100 -11.13 -3.19 11.85
CA GLU A 100 -10.68 -3.33 13.23
C GLU A 100 -9.52 -4.33 13.36
N SER A 101 -9.49 -5.38 12.52
CA SER A 101 -8.37 -6.32 12.48
C SER A 101 -7.03 -5.63 12.20
N HIS A 102 -7.08 -4.47 11.53
CA HIS A 102 -5.93 -3.67 11.18
C HIS A 102 -5.40 -2.83 12.34
N HIS A 103 -6.29 -2.37 13.22
CA HIS A 103 -5.95 -1.57 14.42
C HIS A 103 -5.43 -2.44 15.57
N ARG A 104 -5.68 -3.75 15.51
CA ARG A 104 -5.24 -4.71 16.53
C ARG A 104 -3.90 -5.36 16.15
N PRO A 105 -3.13 -5.87 17.13
CA PRO A 105 -1.93 -6.65 16.83
C PRO A 105 -2.26 -7.84 15.93
N ARG A 106 -1.61 -7.90 14.77
CA ARG A 106 -1.85 -8.94 13.75
C ARG A 106 -1.56 -10.36 14.27
N GLU A 107 -2.50 -11.27 14.01
CA GLU A 107 -2.35 -12.71 14.25
C GLU A 107 -2.27 -13.48 12.92
N GLY A 108 -1.05 -13.86 12.53
CA GLY A 108 -0.84 -14.65 11.32
C GLY A 108 -0.70 -13.81 10.05
N PRO A 109 -0.83 -14.44 8.86
CA PRO A 109 -0.49 -13.80 7.59
C PRO A 109 -1.51 -12.74 7.12
N PHE A 110 -2.79 -13.08 7.14
CA PHE A 110 -3.85 -12.25 6.56
C PHE A 110 -4.66 -11.51 7.63
N GLU A 111 -5.19 -10.35 7.26
CA GLU A 111 -6.15 -9.58 8.04
C GLU A 111 -7.48 -9.50 7.28
N LEU A 112 -8.61 -9.42 8.00
CA LEU A 112 -9.90 -9.19 7.35
C LEU A 112 -9.88 -7.88 6.54
N ASN A 113 -9.12 -6.90 7.00
CA ASN A 113 -8.83 -5.64 6.31
C ASN A 113 -8.24 -5.81 4.89
N ASP A 114 -7.54 -6.92 4.59
CA ASP A 114 -6.95 -7.16 3.27
C ASP A 114 -8.04 -7.25 2.17
N VAL A 115 -9.31 -7.45 2.54
CA VAL A 115 -10.47 -7.39 1.62
C VAL A 115 -10.58 -6.05 0.88
N PHE A 116 -10.16 -4.94 1.49
CA PHE A 116 -10.24 -3.63 0.83
C PHE A 116 -9.29 -3.52 -0.36
N ALA A 117 -8.16 -4.24 -0.33
CA ALA A 117 -7.30 -4.34 -1.49
C ALA A 117 -8.01 -5.08 -2.65
N ILE A 118 -8.74 -6.16 -2.33
CA ILE A 118 -9.52 -6.92 -3.33
C ILE A 118 -10.65 -6.07 -3.91
N ILE A 119 -11.40 -5.36 -3.06
CA ILE A 119 -12.51 -4.49 -3.49
C ILE A 119 -12.03 -3.42 -4.46
N ASN A 120 -10.83 -2.87 -4.29
CA ASN A 120 -10.26 -1.90 -5.22
C ASN A 120 -9.57 -2.55 -6.44
N ALA A 121 -9.09 -3.80 -6.32
CA ALA A 121 -8.49 -4.54 -7.43
C ALA A 121 -9.53 -4.96 -8.49
N VAL A 122 -10.73 -5.37 -8.07
CA VAL A 122 -11.81 -5.78 -8.99
C VAL A 122 -12.15 -4.71 -10.04
N PRO A 123 -12.45 -3.44 -9.69
CA PRO A 123 -12.72 -2.40 -10.68
C PRO A 123 -11.49 -2.08 -11.52
N ALA A 124 -10.26 -2.16 -10.97
CA ALA A 124 -9.04 -1.97 -11.75
C ALA A 124 -8.91 -3.03 -12.86
N ILE A 125 -9.14 -4.30 -12.52
CA ILE A 125 -9.10 -5.43 -13.47
C ILE A 125 -10.20 -5.25 -14.52
N ALA A 126 -11.42 -4.91 -14.14
CA ALA A 126 -12.52 -4.69 -15.08
C ALA A 126 -12.21 -3.56 -16.08
N LEU A 127 -11.61 -2.46 -15.60
CA LEU A 127 -11.19 -1.35 -16.45
C LEU A 127 -10.04 -1.72 -17.39
N LEU A 128 -9.07 -2.50 -16.91
CA LEU A 128 -7.96 -3.02 -17.72
C LEU A 128 -8.45 -3.97 -18.80
N ASP A 129 -9.34 -4.90 -18.45
CA ASP A 129 -9.92 -5.89 -19.35
C ASP A 129 -10.75 -5.20 -20.45
N PHE A 130 -11.73 -4.39 -20.06
CA PHE A 130 -12.54 -3.62 -21.00
C PHE A 130 -11.68 -2.73 -21.88
N GLY A 131 -10.72 -2.03 -21.26
CA GLY A 131 -9.76 -1.21 -21.98
C GLY A 131 -9.04 -2.02 -23.04
N PHE A 132 -8.32 -3.08 -22.64
CA PHE A 132 -7.46 -3.88 -23.50
C PHE A 132 -8.16 -4.44 -24.74
N PHE A 133 -9.37 -4.98 -24.59
CA PHE A 133 -10.08 -5.67 -25.68
C PHE A 133 -10.89 -4.77 -26.62
N HIS A 134 -11.01 -3.47 -26.35
CA HIS A 134 -11.79 -2.54 -27.17
C HIS A 134 -10.94 -1.40 -27.76
N ARG A 135 -11.28 -1.01 -29.00
CA ARG A 135 -10.64 0.12 -29.71
C ARG A 135 -11.30 1.45 -29.36
N GLY A 136 -10.49 2.51 -29.38
CA GLY A 136 -10.94 3.89 -29.33
C GLY A 136 -10.66 4.58 -28.00
N LEU A 137 -10.96 5.88 -27.99
CA LEU A 137 -10.59 6.78 -26.91
C LEU A 137 -11.14 6.32 -25.55
N LEU A 138 -12.43 6.01 -25.46
CA LEU A 138 -13.07 5.63 -24.18
C LEU A 138 -12.43 4.36 -23.57
N PRO A 139 -12.28 3.24 -24.30
CA PRO A 139 -11.49 2.10 -23.82
C PRO A 139 -10.07 2.45 -23.40
N GLY A 140 -9.37 3.34 -24.13
CA GLY A 140 -8.03 3.81 -23.75
C GLY A 140 -8.03 4.56 -22.41
N LEU A 141 -9.02 5.42 -22.17
CA LEU A 141 -9.18 6.11 -20.89
C LEU A 141 -9.47 5.12 -19.75
N CYS A 142 -10.34 4.12 -19.97
CA CYS A 142 -10.61 3.05 -19.01
C CYS A 142 -9.34 2.27 -18.68
N PHE A 143 -8.58 1.87 -19.72
CA PHE A 143 -7.31 1.18 -19.56
C PHE A 143 -6.33 2.01 -18.72
N GLY A 144 -6.21 3.31 -19.02
CA GLY A 144 -5.41 4.27 -18.26
C GLY A 144 -5.83 4.30 -16.79
N ALA A 145 -7.12 4.47 -16.50
CA ALA A 145 -7.62 4.48 -15.12
C ALA A 145 -7.29 3.18 -14.38
N GLY A 146 -7.49 2.02 -15.01
CA GLY A 146 -7.14 0.72 -14.43
C GLY A 146 -5.65 0.57 -14.13
N LEU A 147 -4.76 1.08 -15.00
CA LEU A 147 -3.32 1.14 -14.75
C LEU A 147 -2.99 2.02 -13.55
N GLY A 148 -3.63 3.18 -13.44
CA GLY A 148 -3.43 4.10 -12.33
C GLY A 148 -3.85 3.52 -10.98
N ILE A 149 -5.01 2.85 -10.92
CA ILE A 149 -5.46 2.16 -9.70
C ILE A 149 -4.49 1.04 -9.32
N THR A 150 -4.01 0.27 -10.31
CA THR A 150 -3.03 -0.81 -10.09
C THR A 150 -1.70 -0.27 -9.56
N LEU A 151 -1.23 0.85 -10.12
CA LEU A 151 -0.01 1.52 -9.69
C LEU A 151 -0.14 2.03 -8.23
N PHE A 152 -1.27 2.64 -7.89
CA PHE A 152 -1.54 3.03 -6.51
C PHE A 152 -1.57 1.83 -5.57
N GLY A 153 -2.20 0.72 -5.97
CA GLY A 153 -2.23 -0.51 -5.19
C GLY A 153 -0.84 -1.07 -4.91
N MET A 154 0.05 -1.08 -5.91
CA MET A 154 1.46 -1.48 -5.71
C MET A 154 2.19 -0.53 -4.76
N ALA A 155 2.04 0.79 -4.94
CA ALA A 155 2.65 1.78 -4.05
C ALA A 155 2.14 1.64 -2.60
N TYR A 156 0.84 1.40 -2.43
CA TYR A 156 0.20 1.15 -1.15
C TYR A 156 0.78 -0.09 -0.50
N MET A 157 0.89 -1.23 -1.20
CA MET A 157 1.50 -2.44 -0.66
C MET A 157 2.93 -2.20 -0.14
N PHE A 158 3.80 -1.52 -0.90
CA PHE A 158 5.16 -1.25 -0.42
C PHE A 158 5.20 -0.29 0.77
N VAL A 159 4.41 0.78 0.74
CA VAL A 159 4.46 1.83 1.77
C VAL A 159 3.67 1.40 3.01
N HIS A 160 2.41 1.02 2.86
CA HIS A 160 1.56 0.60 3.95
C HIS A 160 2.03 -0.75 4.54
N ASP A 161 1.97 -1.83 3.76
CA ASP A 161 2.23 -3.18 4.28
C ASP A 161 3.72 -3.40 4.56
N GLY A 162 4.58 -3.00 3.62
CA GLY A 162 6.03 -3.12 3.74
C GLY A 162 6.62 -2.17 4.78
N LEU A 163 6.50 -0.85 4.57
CA LEU A 163 7.17 0.14 5.41
C LEU A 163 6.46 0.38 6.75
N VAL A 164 5.16 0.66 6.73
CA VAL A 164 4.42 1.03 7.94
C VAL A 164 4.21 -0.17 8.85
N HIS A 165 3.68 -1.26 8.30
CA HIS A 165 3.35 -2.48 9.04
C HIS A 165 4.49 -3.47 9.16
N ARG A 166 5.61 -3.25 8.46
CA ARG A 166 6.80 -4.11 8.51
C ARG A 166 6.47 -5.58 8.20
N ARG A 167 5.50 -5.82 7.30
CA ARG A 167 5.15 -7.17 6.81
C ARG A 167 6.30 -7.77 6.00
N PHE A 168 7.10 -6.93 5.33
CA PHE A 168 8.35 -7.30 4.66
C PHE A 168 9.30 -6.10 4.62
N PRO A 169 10.63 -6.31 4.50
CA PRO A 169 11.59 -5.21 4.43
C PRO A 169 11.49 -4.48 3.08
N VAL A 170 11.48 -3.14 3.12
CA VAL A 170 11.44 -2.27 1.91
C VAL A 170 12.79 -1.63 1.58
N GLY A 171 13.86 -2.09 2.25
CA GLY A 171 15.22 -1.61 2.00
C GLY A 171 15.39 -0.09 2.19
N PRO A 172 16.09 0.61 1.28
CA PRO A 172 16.42 2.03 1.41
C PRO A 172 15.22 2.97 1.51
N ILE A 173 14.04 2.56 1.02
CA ILE A 173 12.81 3.36 1.06
C ILE A 173 12.46 3.74 2.51
N ALA A 174 12.74 2.86 3.48
CA ALA A 174 12.51 3.13 4.90
C ALA A 174 13.34 4.29 5.47
N ASN A 175 14.40 4.70 4.75
CA ASN A 175 15.30 5.77 5.18
C ASN A 175 14.99 7.13 4.57
N VAL A 176 14.07 7.20 3.60
CA VAL A 176 13.66 8.46 2.99
C VAL A 176 12.88 9.30 4.00
N PRO A 177 13.26 10.59 4.24
CA PRO A 177 12.63 11.44 5.24
C PRO A 177 11.10 11.53 5.12
N TYR A 178 10.59 11.69 3.89
CA TYR A 178 9.16 11.75 3.64
C TYR A 178 8.43 10.47 4.05
N PHE A 179 8.94 9.30 3.64
CA PHE A 179 8.32 8.02 3.99
C PHE A 179 8.41 7.68 5.48
N ARG A 180 9.43 8.19 6.20
CA ARG A 180 9.46 8.13 7.67
C ARG A 180 8.33 8.94 8.29
N ARG A 181 8.03 10.14 7.75
CA ARG A 181 6.87 10.95 8.19
C ARG A 181 5.55 10.24 7.90
N VAL A 182 5.39 9.64 6.72
CA VAL A 182 4.20 8.84 6.37
C VAL A 182 4.00 7.70 7.36
N ALA A 183 5.05 6.94 7.65
CA ALA A 183 4.96 5.83 8.60
C ALA A 183 4.70 6.28 10.04
N ALA A 184 5.22 7.44 10.45
CA ALA A 184 4.91 8.07 11.73
C ALA A 184 3.44 8.52 11.80
N ALA A 185 2.95 9.17 10.75
CA ALA A 185 1.57 9.63 10.65
C ALA A 185 0.58 8.47 10.76
N HIS A 186 0.83 7.36 10.07
CA HIS A 186 0.00 6.15 10.18
C HIS A 186 0.08 5.50 11.57
N GLN A 187 1.23 5.57 12.25
CA GLN A 187 1.31 5.08 13.63
C GLN A 187 0.44 5.89 14.59
N ILE A 188 0.33 7.20 14.36
CA ILE A 188 -0.55 8.09 15.14
C ILE A 188 -2.01 7.75 14.85
N HIS A 189 -2.36 7.44 13.60
CA HIS A 189 -3.69 6.94 13.25
C HIS A 189 -4.10 5.73 14.09
N HIS A 190 -3.22 4.71 14.17
CA HIS A 190 -3.44 3.50 14.99
C HIS A 190 -3.53 3.76 16.50
N SER A 191 -3.08 4.92 16.97
CA SER A 191 -3.25 5.33 18.37
C SER A 191 -4.59 6.01 18.64
N GLU A 192 -5.43 6.18 17.60
CA GLU A 192 -6.74 6.85 17.62
C GLU A 192 -6.72 8.29 18.14
N LYS A 193 -5.52 8.89 18.27
CA LYS A 193 -5.35 10.32 18.57
C LYS A 193 -6.02 11.18 17.49
N PHE A 194 -6.33 12.43 17.83
CA PHE A 194 -6.94 13.38 16.91
C PHE A 194 -8.24 12.88 16.26
N ARG A 195 -9.03 12.07 16.98
CA ARG A 195 -10.27 11.45 16.47
C ARG A 195 -10.01 10.56 15.24
N GLY A 196 -8.94 9.76 15.29
CA GLY A 196 -8.56 8.85 14.22
C GLY A 196 -7.86 9.49 13.01
N VAL A 197 -7.52 10.78 13.06
CA VAL A 197 -6.73 11.42 11.99
C VAL A 197 -5.26 11.00 12.12
N PRO A 198 -4.55 10.69 11.03
CA PRO A 198 -4.92 10.84 9.61
C PRO A 198 -5.59 9.62 8.98
N TYR A 199 -6.30 9.81 7.87
CA TYR A 199 -6.96 8.72 7.11
C TYR A 199 -6.28 8.45 5.75
N GLY A 200 -5.55 9.39 5.19
CA GLY A 200 -4.74 9.21 3.98
C GLY A 200 -3.39 8.58 4.31
N LEU A 201 -2.85 7.82 3.36
CA LEU A 201 -1.52 7.21 3.50
C LEU A 201 -0.44 8.25 3.23
N PHE A 202 -0.41 8.78 2.00
CA PHE A 202 0.61 9.74 1.56
C PHE A 202 0.32 11.15 2.07
N MET A 203 -0.95 11.52 2.18
CA MET A 203 -1.40 12.80 2.74
C MET A 203 -1.44 12.81 4.27
N GLY A 204 -1.17 11.68 4.93
CA GLY A 204 -1.28 11.58 6.39
C GLY A 204 -0.50 12.63 7.18
N PRO A 205 0.76 12.97 6.83
CA PRO A 205 1.48 14.06 7.48
C PRO A 205 0.77 15.42 7.37
N LYS A 206 0.17 15.72 6.21
CA LYS A 206 -0.55 16.97 5.97
C LYS A 206 -1.88 17.01 6.73
N GLU A 207 -2.61 15.89 6.78
CA GLU A 207 -3.84 15.82 7.58
C GLU A 207 -3.59 16.01 9.07
N LEU A 208 -2.48 15.49 9.59
CA LEU A 208 -2.08 15.73 10.97
C LEU A 208 -1.76 17.21 11.21
N GLU A 209 -1.07 17.85 10.27
CA GLU A 209 -0.80 19.29 10.34
C GLU A 209 -2.09 20.11 10.39
N GLU A 210 -3.08 19.79 9.54
CA GLU A 210 -4.38 20.47 9.49
C GLU A 210 -5.17 20.37 10.81
N VAL A 211 -4.92 19.35 11.65
CA VAL A 211 -5.58 19.16 12.96
C VAL A 211 -4.70 19.55 14.15
N GLY A 212 -3.54 20.19 13.91
CA GLY A 212 -2.61 20.61 14.97
C GLY A 212 -1.75 19.49 15.56
N GLY A 213 -1.62 18.36 14.87
CA GLY A 213 -0.86 17.17 15.28
C GLY A 213 0.64 17.19 14.92
N LEU A 214 1.18 18.32 14.46
CA LEU A 214 2.59 18.45 14.05
C LEU A 214 3.58 18.04 15.16
N GLU A 215 3.34 18.48 16.40
CA GLU A 215 4.24 18.16 17.51
C GLU A 215 4.30 16.65 17.79
N GLU A 216 3.15 15.97 17.74
CA GLU A 216 3.06 14.52 17.90
C GLU A 216 3.76 13.79 16.74
N LEU A 217 3.58 14.30 15.52
CA LEU A 217 4.25 13.77 14.34
C LEU A 217 5.78 13.86 14.46
N GLU A 218 6.33 15.00 14.85
CA GLU A 218 7.78 15.17 15.03
C GLU A 218 8.34 14.30 16.17
N LYS A 219 7.58 14.13 17.26
CA LYS A 219 7.93 13.20 18.35
C LYS A 219 8.03 11.77 17.85
N GLU A 220 7.04 11.32 17.07
CA GLU A 220 7.00 9.96 16.53
C GLU A 220 8.10 9.73 15.47
N VAL A 221 8.37 10.71 14.62
CA VAL A 221 9.50 10.66 13.65
C VAL A 221 10.84 10.55 14.41
N SER A 222 11.04 11.38 15.43
CA SER A 222 12.26 11.36 16.25
C SER A 222 12.44 10.02 16.97
N ARG A 223 11.34 9.44 17.49
CA ARG A 223 11.35 8.10 18.09
C ARG A 223 11.78 7.04 17.09
N ARG A 224 11.26 7.08 15.86
CA ARG A 224 11.62 6.16 14.78
C ARG A 224 13.09 6.27 14.37
N ILE A 225 13.63 7.48 14.29
CA ILE A 225 15.06 7.70 14.00
C ILE A 225 15.94 7.11 15.11
N LYS A 226 15.59 7.35 16.38
CA LYS A 226 16.32 6.78 17.52
C LYS A 226 16.32 5.25 17.49
N LEU A 227 15.17 4.63 17.24
CA LEU A 227 15.04 3.16 17.14
C LEU A 227 15.86 2.59 15.98
N TYR A 228 15.93 3.28 14.85
CA TYR A 228 16.76 2.87 13.72
C TYR A 228 18.25 2.92 14.07
N ASN A 229 18.71 4.03 14.66
CA ASN A 229 20.11 4.20 15.06
C ASN A 229 20.55 3.24 16.17
N SER A 230 19.63 2.77 17.01
CA SER A 230 19.92 1.79 18.07
C SER A 230 19.89 0.34 17.61
N SER A 231 19.42 0.07 16.39
CA SER A 231 19.29 -1.27 15.80
C SER A 231 20.21 -1.51 14.60
N SER A 232 20.96 -0.48 14.19
CA SER A 232 22.05 -0.53 13.20
C SER A 232 23.37 -0.68 13.92
#